data_AF-A0A3D4GXQ8-F1
#
_entry.id   AF-A0A3D4GXQ8-F1
#
_cell.length_a   1.000
_cell.length_b   1.000
_cell.length_c   1.000
_cell.angle_alpha   90.00
_cell.angle_beta   90.00
_cell.angle_gamma   90.00
#
_symmetry.space_group_name_H-M   'P 1'
#
loop_
_entity.id
_entity.type
_entity.pdbx_description
1 polymer ?
#
loop_
_entity_poly.entity_id
_entity_poly.type
_entity_poly.pdbx_seq_one_letter_code
_entity_poly.pdbx_strand_id
1 'polypeptide(L)'
;MISMVRCMFLLLPILAFSTCAPRIDPDLILAAKKGDVETVRDLIVQRVDVNEKGIIGTTPLMEAAKKSSAEVVKLLLDAGADVNIDNYTRTALMAAAIKSDTSVVELLLDAGADIHARDLDDNTSIIFAADKGLKAIVQVLLDRGADVNDRTTAGWSALTFAAYAGHKEVVGMLVDAGADIEVKARNGMTPLKLARFRGKTEVVKILEAAVGQK
;
A
#
# COMPACT_ATOMS: atom_id res chain seq x y z
N MET A 1 71.49 -20.09 33.71
CA MET A 1 71.56 -18.63 33.42
C MET A 1 70.17 -18.21 32.97
N ILE A 2 69.27 -17.85 33.89
CA ILE A 2 68.99 -16.50 34.41
C ILE A 2 68.64 -15.47 33.32
N SER A 3 67.43 -14.91 33.47
CA SER A 3 66.95 -13.52 33.20
C SER A 3 65.85 -13.42 32.13
N MET A 4 64.56 -13.34 32.50
CA MET A 4 63.78 -12.16 32.94
C MET A 4 63.62 -11.02 31.93
N VAL A 5 62.35 -10.82 31.54
CA VAL A 5 61.62 -9.54 31.33
C VAL A 5 62.01 -8.66 30.14
N ARG A 6 61.09 -8.55 29.17
CA ARG A 6 60.42 -7.27 28.88
C ARG A 6 59.13 -7.46 28.07
N CYS A 7 58.00 -7.14 28.71
CA CYS A 7 56.77 -6.74 28.04
C CYS A 7 57.06 -5.55 27.11
N MET A 8 56.61 -5.63 25.87
CA MET A 8 56.17 -4.45 25.13
C MET A 8 55.08 -4.88 24.16
N PHE A 9 53.86 -4.54 24.54
CA PHE A 9 52.69 -4.51 23.68
C PHE A 9 53.02 -3.68 22.42
N LEU A 10 52.96 -4.30 21.25
CA LEU A 10 52.61 -3.60 20.02
C LEU A 10 51.52 -4.41 19.31
N LEU A 11 50.34 -3.82 19.37
CA LEU A 11 49.06 -4.28 18.82
C LEU A 11 49.17 -4.46 17.31
N LEU A 12 49.02 -5.70 16.84
CA LEU A 12 48.48 -5.97 15.52
C LEU A 12 46.96 -5.73 15.58
N PRO A 13 46.36 -4.86 14.75
CA PRO A 13 44.92 -4.67 14.73
C PRO A 13 44.34 -5.78 13.86
N ILE A 14 44.06 -6.94 14.46
CA ILE A 14 43.34 -8.01 13.79
C ILE A 14 42.09 -8.28 14.62
N LEU A 15 40.96 -8.30 13.91
CA LEU A 15 39.60 -8.52 14.39
C LEU A 15 38.91 -7.26 14.95
N ALA A 16 38.60 -6.32 14.05
CA ALA A 16 37.27 -5.71 14.15
C ALA A 16 36.28 -6.86 14.00
N PHE A 17 35.75 -7.33 15.13
CA PHE A 17 34.61 -8.22 15.17
C PHE A 17 33.49 -7.53 14.41
N SER A 18 33.38 -7.89 13.14
CA SER A 18 32.15 -7.81 12.35
C SER A 18 31.08 -8.46 13.22
N THR A 19 30.26 -7.64 13.89
CA THR A 19 29.13 -8.14 14.65
C THR A 19 28.15 -8.72 13.65
N CYS A 20 28.29 -10.02 13.44
CA CYS A 20 27.38 -10.90 12.72
C CYS A 20 26.12 -11.05 13.57
N ALA A 21 25.28 -10.04 13.54
CA ALA A 21 23.85 -10.16 13.73
C ALA A 21 23.24 -9.41 12.53
N PRO A 22 22.20 -9.92 11.86
CA PRO A 22 21.43 -9.08 10.97
C PRO A 22 20.93 -7.91 11.82
N ARG A 23 21.55 -6.74 11.65
CA ARG A 23 20.95 -5.49 12.09
C ARG A 23 19.72 -5.39 11.22
N ILE A 24 18.59 -5.83 11.76
CA ILE A 24 17.33 -5.18 11.44
C ILE A 24 17.62 -3.73 11.81
N ASP A 25 17.91 -2.88 10.82
CA ASP A 25 18.11 -1.45 11.05
C ASP A 25 16.73 -0.81 10.88
N PRO A 26 15.91 -0.72 11.96
CA PRO A 26 14.59 -0.11 11.89
C PRO A 26 14.67 1.39 11.55
N ASP A 27 15.87 1.95 11.46
CA ASP A 27 16.14 3.35 11.21
C ASP A 27 15.60 3.80 9.85
N LEU A 28 15.75 2.99 8.79
CA LEU A 28 15.21 3.36 7.47
C LEU A 28 13.68 3.30 7.44
N ILE A 29 13.09 2.25 8.03
CA ILE A 29 11.63 2.11 8.16
C ILE A 29 11.06 3.26 9.00
N LEU A 30 11.73 3.63 10.10
CA LEU A 30 11.33 4.70 10.99
C LEU A 30 11.46 6.07 10.31
N ALA A 31 12.54 6.31 9.58
CA ALA A 31 12.74 7.53 8.80
C ALA A 31 11.66 7.66 7.72
N ALA A 32 11.38 6.59 6.98
CA ALA A 32 10.31 6.54 5.99
C ALA A 32 8.93 6.80 6.61
N LYS A 33 8.65 6.22 7.78
CA LYS A 33 7.41 6.44 8.54
C LYS A 33 7.26 7.88 9.04
N LYS A 34 8.36 8.57 9.31
CA LYS A 34 8.37 9.99 9.69
C LYS A 34 8.31 10.92 8.47
N GLY A 35 8.59 10.41 7.27
CA GLY A 35 8.77 11.24 6.07
C GLY A 35 10.08 12.04 6.11
N ASP A 36 11.09 11.56 6.85
CA ASP A 36 12.37 12.24 7.01
C ASP A 36 13.28 11.97 5.81
N VAL A 37 13.18 12.85 4.82
CA VAL A 37 13.87 12.75 3.53
C VAL A 37 15.39 12.70 3.69
N GLU A 38 15.95 13.55 4.55
CA GLU A 38 17.40 13.66 4.71
C GLU A 38 17.97 12.39 5.35
N THR A 39 17.33 11.90 6.43
CA THR A 39 17.75 10.64 7.05
C THR A 39 17.61 9.46 6.08
N VAL A 40 16.53 9.41 5.27
CA VAL A 40 16.38 8.38 4.23
C VAL A 40 17.50 8.45 3.20
N ARG A 41 17.84 9.65 2.72
CA ARG A 41 18.92 9.87 1.74
C ARG A 41 20.27 9.40 2.30
N ASP A 42 20.59 9.79 3.53
CA ASP A 42 21.83 9.42 4.19
C ASP A 42 21.97 7.90 4.38
N LEU A 43 20.88 7.23 4.76
CA LEU A 43 20.84 5.77 4.92
C LEU A 43 20.97 5.03 3.58
N ILE A 44 20.37 5.55 2.50
CA ILE A 44 20.55 4.99 1.15
C ILE A 44 22.02 5.10 0.71
N VAL A 45 22.68 6.24 0.97
CA VAL A 45 24.13 6.42 0.66
C VAL A 45 25.00 5.44 1.43
N GLN A 46 24.60 5.07 2.65
CA GLN A 46 25.27 4.05 3.48
C GLN A 46 25.05 2.61 2.97
N ARG A 47 24.30 2.42 1.87
CA ARG A 47 23.98 1.12 1.25
C ARG A 47 23.23 0.17 2.19
N VAL A 48 22.34 0.72 3.01
CA VAL A 48 21.36 -0.07 3.76
C VAL A 48 20.43 -0.79 2.77
N ASP A 49 19.99 -1.99 3.12
CA ASP A 49 19.01 -2.73 2.32
C ASP A 49 17.65 -2.02 2.35
N VAL A 50 17.25 -1.42 1.23
CA VAL A 50 15.98 -0.67 1.10
C VAL A 50 14.74 -1.57 1.17
N ASN A 51 14.93 -2.88 1.03
CA ASN A 51 13.87 -3.89 1.05
C ASN A 51 13.77 -4.62 2.39
N GLU A 52 14.55 -4.22 3.39
CA GLU A 52 14.53 -4.86 4.69
C GLU A 52 13.12 -4.82 5.30
N LYS A 53 12.63 -6.00 5.69
CA LYS A 53 11.33 -6.15 6.32
C LYS A 53 11.46 -5.95 7.83
N GLY A 54 10.65 -5.07 8.38
CA GLY A 54 10.48 -4.95 9.83
C GLY A 54 9.76 -6.15 10.45
N ILE A 55 9.51 -6.08 11.75
CA ILE A 55 8.93 -7.18 12.56
C ILE A 55 7.64 -7.76 11.97
N ILE A 56 6.81 -6.93 11.35
CA ILE A 56 5.52 -7.32 10.78
C ILE A 56 5.56 -7.47 9.25
N GLY A 57 6.74 -7.59 8.65
CA GLY A 57 6.91 -7.69 7.20
C GLY A 57 6.88 -6.35 6.45
N THR A 58 6.69 -5.22 7.14
CA THR A 58 6.60 -3.89 6.53
C THR A 58 7.95 -3.42 6.01
N THR A 59 7.98 -2.89 4.79
CA THR A 59 9.16 -2.26 4.19
C THR A 59 9.15 -0.73 4.38
N PRO A 60 10.30 -0.05 4.21
CA PRO A 60 10.34 1.42 4.17
C PRO A 60 9.36 2.01 3.15
N LEU A 61 9.26 1.39 1.97
CA LEU A 61 8.39 1.84 0.89
C LEU A 61 6.91 1.83 1.29
N MET A 62 6.46 0.80 2.01
CA MET A 62 5.09 0.74 2.53
C MET A 62 4.78 1.84 3.54
N GLU A 63 5.69 2.14 4.46
CA GLU A 63 5.48 3.21 5.43
C GLU A 63 5.49 4.59 4.76
N ALA A 64 6.40 4.82 3.80
CA ALA A 64 6.43 6.04 3.01
C ALA A 64 5.12 6.22 2.20
N ALA A 65 4.64 5.14 1.57
CA ALA A 65 3.39 5.14 0.81
C ALA A 65 2.18 5.44 1.70
N LYS A 66 2.10 4.80 2.87
CA LYS A 66 1.05 5.03 3.88
C LYS A 66 1.08 6.46 4.45
N LYS A 67 2.23 7.13 4.41
CA LYS A 67 2.41 8.51 4.88
C LYS A 67 2.22 9.55 3.79
N SER A 68 1.98 9.14 2.55
CA SER A 68 1.88 10.05 1.40
C SER A 68 3.14 10.89 1.22
N SER A 69 4.31 10.33 1.53
CA SER A 69 5.60 11.01 1.39
C SER A 69 6.19 10.74 0.01
N ALA A 70 5.66 11.41 -1.02
CA ALA A 70 6.05 11.18 -2.42
C ALA A 70 7.57 11.29 -2.67
N GLU A 71 8.25 12.22 -2.01
CA GLU A 71 9.71 12.36 -2.11
C GLU A 71 10.45 11.14 -1.57
N VAL A 72 10.05 10.64 -0.39
CA VAL A 72 10.63 9.42 0.20
C VAL A 72 10.34 8.20 -0.67
N VAL A 73 9.10 8.07 -1.18
CA VAL A 73 8.73 6.99 -2.10
C VAL A 73 9.63 7.01 -3.33
N LYS A 74 9.82 8.19 -3.94
CA LYS A 74 10.70 8.35 -5.09
C LYS A 74 12.15 7.96 -4.77
N LEU A 75 12.71 8.43 -3.65
CA LEU A 75 14.07 8.08 -3.24
C LEU A 75 14.26 6.58 -3.04
N LEU A 76 13.28 5.90 -2.42
CA LEU A 76 13.33 4.46 -2.22
C LEU A 76 13.25 3.68 -3.55
N LEU A 77 12.36 4.10 -4.46
CA LEU A 77 12.23 3.49 -5.79
C LEU A 77 13.50 3.70 -6.64
N ASP A 78 14.05 4.92 -6.64
CA ASP A 78 15.31 5.24 -7.33
C ASP A 78 16.49 4.42 -6.77
N ALA A 79 16.43 4.03 -5.49
CA ALA A 79 17.40 3.17 -4.83
C ALA A 79 17.16 1.66 -5.05
N GLY A 80 16.16 1.28 -5.85
CA GLY A 80 15.86 -0.11 -6.18
C GLY A 80 14.97 -0.85 -5.18
N ALA A 81 14.12 -0.11 -4.44
CA ALA A 81 13.09 -0.76 -3.63
C ALA A 81 12.13 -1.57 -4.51
N ASP A 82 11.87 -2.81 -4.12
CA ASP A 82 10.90 -3.67 -4.79
C ASP A 82 9.48 -3.24 -4.39
N VAL A 83 8.78 -2.72 -5.38
CA VAL A 83 7.43 -2.15 -5.26
C VAL A 83 6.36 -3.19 -4.91
N ASN A 84 6.63 -4.47 -5.19
CA ASN A 84 5.67 -5.57 -5.08
C ASN A 84 5.86 -6.42 -3.82
N ILE A 85 6.80 -6.07 -2.93
CA ILE A 85 6.87 -6.70 -1.62
C ILE A 85 5.55 -6.49 -0.88
N ASP A 86 5.01 -7.56 -0.32
CA ASP A 86 3.92 -7.52 0.65
C ASP A 86 4.44 -7.73 2.09
N ASN A 87 3.60 -7.31 3.06
CA ASN A 87 3.79 -7.61 4.47
C ASN A 87 2.86 -8.74 4.93
N TYR A 88 2.74 -9.81 4.14
CA TYR A 88 1.79 -10.92 4.32
C TYR A 88 0.31 -10.53 4.16
N THR A 89 0.04 -9.24 3.96
CA THR A 89 -1.32 -8.74 3.80
C THR A 89 -1.39 -7.67 2.71
N ARG A 90 -0.50 -6.67 2.70
CA ARG A 90 -0.64 -5.50 1.82
C ARG A 90 0.66 -5.13 1.14
N THR A 91 0.53 -4.64 -0.10
CA THR A 91 1.60 -4.00 -0.86
C THR A 91 1.67 -2.50 -0.55
N ALA A 92 2.73 -1.82 -1.02
CA ALA A 92 2.83 -0.37 -0.95
C ALA A 92 1.67 0.33 -1.68
N LEU A 93 1.21 -0.21 -2.82
CA LEU A 93 0.09 0.34 -3.59
C LEU A 93 -1.22 0.30 -2.80
N MET A 94 -1.52 -0.83 -2.14
CA MET A 94 -2.69 -0.92 -1.26
C MET A 94 -2.60 0.04 -0.06
N ALA A 95 -1.40 0.24 0.49
CA ALA A 95 -1.18 1.20 1.57
C ALA A 95 -1.33 2.66 1.12
N ALA A 96 -1.01 2.98 -0.13
CA ALA A 96 -1.27 4.28 -0.74
C ALA A 96 -2.76 4.49 -1.04
N ALA A 97 -3.47 3.44 -1.48
CA ALA A 97 -4.89 3.49 -1.88
C ALA A 97 -5.88 3.77 -0.72
N ILE A 98 -5.40 3.94 0.51
CA ILE A 98 -6.19 4.39 1.67
C ILE A 98 -5.94 5.85 2.06
N LYS A 99 -5.10 6.57 1.31
CA LYS A 99 -4.74 7.98 1.50
C LYS A 99 -5.14 8.79 0.28
N SER A 100 -5.53 10.04 0.44
CA SER A 100 -6.08 10.85 -0.66
C SER A 100 -5.04 11.36 -1.69
N ASP A 101 -3.77 11.02 -1.55
CA ASP A 101 -2.70 11.51 -2.41
C ASP A 101 -2.49 10.58 -3.62
N THR A 102 -2.85 11.08 -4.81
CA THR A 102 -2.67 10.35 -6.07
C THR A 102 -1.22 10.25 -6.48
N SER A 103 -0.36 11.20 -6.07
CA SER A 103 1.04 11.27 -6.51
C SER A 103 1.80 10.00 -6.15
N VAL A 104 1.58 9.48 -4.94
CA VAL A 104 2.20 8.22 -4.49
C VAL A 104 1.64 7.02 -5.26
N VAL A 105 0.35 6.99 -5.53
CA VAL A 105 -0.28 5.90 -6.31
C VAL A 105 0.30 5.86 -7.72
N GLU A 106 0.41 7.02 -8.38
CA GLU A 106 1.01 7.16 -9.70
C GLU A 106 2.48 6.72 -9.70
N LEU A 107 3.29 7.20 -8.75
CA LEU A 107 4.70 6.81 -8.62
C LEU A 107 4.87 5.28 -8.48
N LEU A 108 4.05 4.64 -7.65
CA LEU A 108 4.12 3.19 -7.44
C LEU A 108 3.72 2.42 -8.70
N LEU A 109 2.66 2.85 -9.39
CA LEU A 109 2.22 2.23 -10.65
C LEU A 109 3.23 2.43 -11.78
N ASP A 110 3.83 3.61 -11.87
CA ASP A 110 4.89 3.92 -12.84
C ASP A 110 6.15 3.06 -12.59
N ALA A 111 6.41 2.69 -11.32
CA ALA A 111 7.47 1.77 -10.92
C ALA A 111 7.09 0.29 -11.09
N GLY A 112 5.92 -0.04 -11.62
CA GLY A 112 5.50 -1.42 -11.90
C GLY A 112 4.82 -2.13 -10.73
N ALA A 113 4.16 -1.40 -9.83
CA ALA A 113 3.29 -2.00 -8.83
C ALA A 113 2.20 -2.86 -9.49
N ASP A 114 2.01 -4.08 -8.99
CA ASP A 114 0.93 -4.96 -9.41
C ASP A 114 -0.42 -4.40 -8.94
N ILE A 115 -1.17 -3.88 -9.90
CA ILE A 115 -2.50 -3.30 -9.68
C ILE A 115 -3.54 -4.35 -9.26
N HIS A 116 -3.30 -5.62 -9.56
CA HIS A 116 -4.17 -6.76 -9.25
C HIS A 116 -3.72 -7.56 -8.02
N ALA A 117 -2.70 -7.09 -7.31
CA ALA A 117 -2.30 -7.69 -6.04
C ALA A 117 -3.50 -7.77 -5.10
N ARG A 118 -3.56 -8.85 -4.30
CA ARG A 118 -4.66 -9.17 -3.39
C ARG A 118 -4.15 -9.37 -1.96
N ASP A 119 -4.89 -8.85 -0.98
CA ASP A 119 -4.66 -9.18 0.43
C ASP A 119 -5.29 -10.53 0.82
N LEU A 120 -5.16 -10.92 2.09
CA LEU A 120 -5.70 -12.18 2.60
C LEU A 120 -7.22 -12.33 2.45
N ASP A 121 -7.94 -11.22 2.28
CA ASP A 121 -9.38 -11.16 2.07
C ASP A 121 -9.73 -10.89 0.59
N ASP A 122 -8.78 -11.07 -0.33
CA ASP A 122 -8.89 -10.75 -1.76
C ASP A 122 -9.23 -9.28 -2.05
N ASN A 123 -8.90 -8.35 -1.14
CA ASN A 123 -9.02 -6.93 -1.43
C ASN A 123 -7.90 -6.49 -2.37
N THR A 124 -8.28 -5.74 -3.41
CA THR A 124 -7.35 -5.03 -4.30
C THR A 124 -7.31 -3.54 -3.96
N SER A 125 -6.35 -2.82 -4.54
CA SER A 125 -6.17 -1.38 -4.30
C SER A 125 -7.42 -0.56 -4.63
N ILE A 126 -8.18 -0.93 -5.66
CA ILE A 126 -9.42 -0.23 -6.03
C ILE A 126 -10.52 -0.45 -4.98
N ILE A 127 -10.58 -1.62 -4.34
CA ILE A 127 -11.52 -1.90 -3.26
C ILE A 127 -11.23 -1.02 -2.05
N PHE A 128 -9.95 -0.86 -1.67
CA PHE A 128 -9.56 0.05 -0.59
C PHE A 128 -9.90 1.51 -0.90
N ALA A 129 -9.58 1.99 -2.11
CA ALA A 129 -9.89 3.34 -2.53
C ALA A 129 -11.40 3.61 -2.53
N ALA A 130 -12.20 2.63 -2.97
CA ALA A 130 -13.65 2.73 -2.99
C ALA A 130 -14.28 2.73 -1.60
N ASP A 131 -13.81 1.90 -0.66
CA ASP A 131 -14.23 1.94 0.75
C ASP A 131 -13.94 3.30 1.41
N LYS A 132 -12.81 3.92 1.06
CA LYS A 132 -12.42 5.24 1.56
C LYS A 132 -13.03 6.42 0.80
N GLY A 133 -13.75 6.18 -0.30
CA GLY A 133 -14.40 7.24 -1.07
C GLY A 133 -13.41 8.11 -1.87
N LEU A 134 -12.23 7.59 -2.16
CA LEU A 134 -11.12 8.32 -2.78
C LEU A 134 -11.27 8.35 -4.30
N LYS A 135 -12.23 9.15 -4.78
CA LYS A 135 -12.59 9.28 -6.19
C LYS A 135 -11.38 9.43 -7.13
N ALA A 136 -10.44 10.33 -6.80
CA ALA A 136 -9.28 10.58 -7.64
C ALA A 136 -8.39 9.33 -7.79
N ILE A 137 -8.24 8.54 -6.72
CA ILE A 137 -7.46 7.29 -6.76
C ILE A 137 -8.22 6.17 -7.46
N VAL A 138 -9.53 6.07 -7.26
CA VAL A 138 -10.36 5.14 -8.03
C VAL A 138 -10.22 5.43 -9.53
N GLN A 139 -10.25 6.70 -9.93
CA GLN A 139 -10.03 7.10 -11.33
C GLN A 139 -8.65 6.66 -11.83
N VAL A 140 -7.57 7.00 -11.11
CA VAL A 140 -6.21 6.60 -11.48
C VAL A 140 -6.09 5.08 -11.62
N LEU A 141 -6.65 4.31 -10.69
CA LEU A 141 -6.59 2.85 -10.75
C LEU A 141 -7.36 2.28 -11.95
N LEU A 142 -8.54 2.82 -12.26
CA LEU A 142 -9.32 2.42 -13.44
C LEU A 142 -8.58 2.77 -14.74
N ASP A 143 -8.01 3.97 -14.84
CA ASP A 143 -7.23 4.42 -16.01
C ASP A 143 -6.00 3.54 -16.24
N ARG A 144 -5.47 2.93 -15.17
CA ARG A 144 -4.32 2.02 -15.19
C ARG A 144 -4.73 0.55 -15.31
N GLY A 145 -6.01 0.26 -15.53
CA GLY A 145 -6.49 -1.08 -15.86
C GLY A 145 -6.92 -1.95 -14.67
N ALA A 146 -7.19 -1.37 -13.50
CA ALA A 146 -7.78 -2.12 -12.38
C ALA A 146 -9.12 -2.75 -12.78
N ASP A 147 -9.38 -3.99 -12.34
CA ASP A 147 -10.66 -4.64 -12.59
C ASP A 147 -11.73 -4.04 -11.66
N VAL A 148 -12.68 -3.32 -12.25
CA VAL A 148 -13.81 -2.70 -11.54
C VAL A 148 -14.69 -3.73 -10.83
N ASN A 149 -14.67 -4.99 -11.28
CA ASN A 149 -15.49 -6.09 -10.80
C ASN A 149 -14.72 -7.06 -9.89
N ASP A 150 -13.51 -6.72 -9.46
CA ASP A 150 -12.78 -7.49 -8.44
C ASP A 150 -13.62 -7.70 -7.18
N ARG A 151 -13.37 -8.84 -6.52
CA ARG A 151 -14.21 -9.31 -5.41
C ARG A 151 -13.36 -9.83 -4.27
N THR A 152 -13.74 -9.43 -3.07
CA THR A 152 -13.20 -10.00 -1.83
C THR A 152 -13.68 -11.42 -1.62
N THR A 153 -13.08 -12.10 -0.64
CA THR A 153 -13.53 -13.40 -0.16
C THR A 153 -15.01 -13.36 0.26
N ALA A 154 -15.50 -12.27 0.86
CA ALA A 154 -16.92 -12.09 1.21
C ALA A 154 -17.84 -11.86 0.00
N GLY A 155 -17.27 -11.78 -1.20
CA GLY A 155 -17.96 -11.46 -2.45
C GLY A 155 -18.31 -9.99 -2.59
N TRP A 156 -17.66 -9.09 -1.84
CA TRP A 156 -17.90 -7.65 -1.97
C TRP A 156 -17.01 -7.09 -3.07
N SER A 157 -17.57 -6.22 -3.92
CA SER A 157 -16.82 -5.44 -4.92
C SER A 157 -16.55 -4.02 -4.44
N ALA A 158 -15.72 -3.28 -5.18
CA ALA A 158 -15.51 -1.84 -4.97
C ALA A 158 -16.85 -1.07 -4.90
N LEU A 159 -17.80 -1.39 -5.81
CA LEU A 159 -19.14 -0.79 -5.82
C LEU A 159 -19.92 -1.11 -4.55
N THR A 160 -19.79 -2.34 -4.04
CA THR A 160 -20.47 -2.79 -2.81
C THR A 160 -20.00 -1.97 -1.60
N PHE A 161 -18.68 -1.79 -1.45
CA PHE A 161 -18.11 -0.98 -0.36
C PHE A 161 -18.49 0.50 -0.48
N ALA A 162 -18.35 1.09 -1.68
CA ALA A 162 -18.71 2.49 -1.92
C ALA A 162 -20.20 2.75 -1.64
N ALA A 163 -21.08 1.82 -2.02
CA ALA A 163 -22.51 1.94 -1.77
C ALA A 163 -22.87 1.81 -0.27
N TYR A 164 -22.23 0.88 0.44
CA TYR A 164 -22.40 0.71 1.88
C TYR A 164 -21.95 1.95 2.67
N ALA A 165 -20.80 2.52 2.29
CA ALA A 165 -20.25 3.71 2.93
C ALA A 165 -21.02 4.99 2.56
N GLY A 166 -21.60 5.05 1.35
CA GLY A 166 -22.39 6.18 0.87
C GLY A 166 -21.61 7.14 -0.05
N HIS A 167 -20.53 6.68 -0.68
CA HIS A 167 -19.64 7.51 -1.49
C HIS A 167 -20.22 7.71 -2.89
N LYS A 168 -21.22 8.59 -3.01
CA LYS A 168 -22.01 8.80 -4.25
C LYS A 168 -21.15 9.04 -5.50
N GLU A 169 -20.07 9.79 -5.38
CA GLU A 169 -19.21 10.13 -6.52
C GLU A 169 -18.41 8.92 -7.00
N VAL A 170 -17.93 8.08 -6.07
CA VAL A 170 -17.27 6.82 -6.39
C VAL A 170 -18.25 5.83 -6.96
N VAL A 171 -19.48 5.74 -6.41
CA VAL A 171 -20.53 4.89 -6.96
C VAL A 171 -20.83 5.24 -8.41
N GLY A 172 -21.04 6.53 -8.72
CA GLY A 172 -21.27 6.97 -10.10
C GLY A 172 -20.12 6.59 -11.02
N MET A 173 -18.89 6.88 -10.61
CA MET A 173 -17.68 6.54 -11.38
C MET A 173 -17.54 5.03 -11.64
N LEU A 174 -17.79 4.18 -10.63
CA LEU A 174 -17.71 2.73 -10.80
C LEU A 174 -18.81 2.21 -11.73
N VAL A 175 -20.02 2.76 -11.64
CA VAL A 175 -21.13 2.41 -12.55
C VAL A 175 -20.79 2.81 -13.98
N ASP A 176 -20.28 4.02 -14.20
CA ASP A 176 -19.85 4.51 -15.52
C ASP A 176 -18.71 3.65 -16.10
N ALA A 177 -17.84 3.12 -15.23
CA ALA A 177 -16.77 2.19 -15.59
C ALA A 177 -17.23 0.74 -15.81
N GLY A 178 -18.53 0.44 -15.74
CA GLY A 178 -19.08 -0.88 -16.02
C GLY A 178 -19.08 -1.85 -14.84
N ALA A 179 -19.11 -1.35 -13.61
CA ALA A 179 -19.32 -2.20 -12.42
C ALA A 179 -20.65 -2.96 -12.49
N ASP A 180 -20.65 -4.23 -12.08
CA ASP A 180 -21.87 -5.02 -11.94
C ASP A 180 -22.72 -4.49 -10.78
N ILE A 181 -23.78 -3.75 -11.11
CA ILE A 181 -24.72 -3.16 -10.15
C ILE A 181 -25.56 -4.19 -9.40
N GLU A 182 -25.72 -5.40 -9.96
CA GLU A 182 -26.50 -6.49 -9.36
C GLU A 182 -25.60 -7.53 -8.66
N VAL A 183 -24.32 -7.21 -8.48
CA VAL A 183 -23.35 -8.04 -7.78
C VAL A 183 -23.88 -8.47 -6.41
N LYS A 184 -23.87 -9.77 -6.13
CA LYS A 184 -24.35 -10.33 -4.85
C LYS A 184 -23.18 -10.74 -3.97
N ALA A 185 -23.05 -10.13 -2.80
CA ALA A 185 -22.17 -10.64 -1.74
C ALA A 185 -22.63 -12.04 -1.28
N ARG A 186 -21.78 -12.76 -0.53
CA ARG A 186 -22.10 -14.12 -0.03
C ARG A 186 -23.39 -14.18 0.80
N ASN A 187 -23.75 -13.10 1.48
CA ASN A 187 -25.01 -12.97 2.23
C ASN A 187 -26.22 -12.57 1.35
N GLY A 188 -26.08 -12.56 0.03
CA GLY A 188 -27.15 -12.21 -0.92
C GLY A 188 -27.46 -10.71 -1.02
N MET A 189 -26.65 -9.86 -0.37
CA MET A 189 -26.81 -8.41 -0.43
C MET A 189 -26.22 -7.86 -1.73
N THR A 190 -26.98 -6.98 -2.38
CA THR A 190 -26.53 -6.18 -3.53
C THR A 190 -26.13 -4.78 -3.07
N PRO A 191 -25.34 -4.02 -3.86
CA PRO A 191 -25.02 -2.63 -3.57
C PRO A 191 -26.26 -1.80 -3.23
N LEU A 192 -27.35 -1.97 -4.01
CA LEU A 192 -28.61 -1.26 -3.78
C LEU A 192 -29.25 -1.61 -2.43
N LYS A 193 -29.30 -2.91 -2.07
CA LYS A 193 -29.84 -3.35 -0.77
C LYS A 193 -29.03 -2.79 0.39
N LEU A 194 -27.70 -2.76 0.27
CA LEU A 194 -26.81 -2.19 1.30
C LEU A 194 -27.00 -0.67 1.43
N ALA A 195 -27.07 0.04 0.32
CA ALA A 195 -27.32 1.49 0.31
C ALA A 195 -28.66 1.83 0.98
N ARG A 196 -29.73 1.07 0.68
CA ARG A 196 -31.04 1.22 1.33
C ARG A 196 -30.97 0.92 2.83
N PHE A 197 -30.36 -0.21 3.21
CA PHE A 197 -30.19 -0.60 4.62
C PHE A 197 -29.43 0.47 5.42
N ARG A 198 -28.46 1.15 4.81
CA ARG A 198 -27.67 2.23 5.43
C ARG A 198 -28.27 3.62 5.27
N GLY A 199 -29.43 3.76 4.63
CA GLY A 199 -30.11 5.04 4.42
C GLY A 199 -29.36 6.00 3.48
N LYS A 200 -28.55 5.49 2.55
CA LYS A 200 -27.73 6.29 1.61
C LYS A 200 -28.57 6.75 0.41
N THR A 201 -29.49 7.68 0.64
CA THR A 201 -30.50 8.14 -0.34
C THR A 201 -29.92 8.52 -1.70
N GLU A 202 -28.84 9.29 -1.75
CA GLU A 202 -28.21 9.71 -3.01
C GLU A 202 -27.61 8.54 -3.79
N VAL A 203 -26.98 7.59 -3.11
CA VAL A 203 -26.47 6.36 -3.73
C VAL A 203 -27.61 5.50 -4.24
N VAL A 204 -28.71 5.38 -3.49
CA VAL A 204 -29.89 4.63 -3.91
C VAL A 204 -30.44 5.19 -5.21
N LYS A 205 -30.57 6.52 -5.34
CA LYS A 205 -31.03 7.16 -6.59
C LYS A 205 -30.12 6.82 -7.78
N ILE A 206 -28.80 6.90 -7.60
CA ILE A 206 -27.83 6.58 -8.65
C ILE A 206 -27.97 5.12 -9.09
N LEU A 207 -28.02 4.19 -8.13
CA LEU A 207 -28.14 2.77 -8.43
C LEU A 207 -29.49 2.41 -9.05
N GLU A 208 -30.60 3.00 -8.59
CA GLU A 208 -31.93 2.79 -9.19
C GLU A 208 -32.00 3.30 -10.64
N ALA A 209 -31.39 4.45 -10.91
CA ALA A 209 -31.29 4.98 -12.26
C ALA A 209 -30.46 4.05 -13.17
N ALA A 210 -29.38 3.46 -12.64
CA ALA A 210 -28.53 2.54 -13.39
C ALA A 210 -29.21 1.18 -13.68
N VAL A 211 -30.04 0.67 -12.76
CA VAL A 211 -30.80 -0.57 -12.96
C VAL A 211 -31.81 -0.43 -14.11
N GLY A 212 -32.45 0.73 -14.24
CA GLY A 212 -33.46 0.98 -15.28
C GLY A 212 -32.93 1.15 -16.70
N GLN A 213 -31.60 1.14 -16.90
CA GLN A 213 -30.97 1.31 -18.22
C GLN A 213 -30.55 -0.01 -18.90
N LYS A 214 -30.77 -1.16 -18.26
CA LYS A 214 -30.63 -2.50 -18.87
C LYS A 214 -31.94 -2.94 -19.54
#